data_AF-A0A7W4HNE3-F1
#
_entry.id   AF-A0A7W4HNE3-F1
#
_cell.length_a   1.000
_cell.length_b   1.000
_cell.length_c   1.000
_cell.angle_alpha   90.00
_cell.angle_beta   90.00
_cell.angle_gamma   90.00
#
_symmetry.space_group_name_H-M   'P 1'
#
loop_
_entity.id
_entity.type
_entity.pdbx_description
1 polymer ?
#
loop_
_entity_poly.entity_id
_entity_poly.type
_entity_poly.pdbx_seq_one_letter_code
_entity_poly.pdbx_strand_id
1 'polypeptide(L)' 'ELGLDPADRNLLQSILENYGDNPVGLTTIAALTGDEATTIEDFYEPYLLQIGFIERTPRGRRVTIKAKRHLGNTDNL' A
#
# COMPACT_ATOMS: atom_id res chain seq x y z
N GLU A 1 -15.09 -8.32 4.35
CA GLU A 1 -13.89 -7.86 3.62
C GLU A 1 -13.83 -6.35 3.66
N LEU A 2 -12.64 -5.74 3.71
CA LEU A 2 -12.49 -4.27 3.79
C LEU A 2 -12.66 -3.57 2.43
N GLY A 3 -13.25 -4.24 1.43
CA GLY A 3 -13.51 -3.64 0.12
C GLY A 3 -12.28 -3.19 -0.65
N LEU A 4 -11.08 -3.72 -0.33
CA LEU A 4 -9.89 -3.47 -1.13
C LEU A 4 -10.08 -4.04 -2.53
N ASP A 5 -9.91 -3.20 -3.54
CA ASP A 5 -9.90 -3.65 -4.91
C ASP A 5 -8.55 -4.36 -5.26
N PRO A 6 -8.43 -4.98 -6.44
CA PRO A 6 -7.20 -5.65 -6.83
C PRO A 6 -5.97 -4.73 -6.87
N ALA A 7 -6.17 -3.45 -7.18
CA ALA A 7 -5.09 -2.50 -7.37
C ALA A 7 -4.58 -1.97 -6.02
N ASP A 8 -5.46 -1.75 -5.03
CA ASP A 8 -5.09 -1.51 -3.63
C ASP A 8 -4.21 -2.65 -3.07
N ARG A 9 -4.64 -3.89 -3.31
CA ARG A 9 -3.91 -5.10 -2.87
C ARG A 9 -2.55 -5.18 -3.54
N ASN A 10 -2.50 -4.96 -4.85
CA ASN A 10 -1.26 -4.95 -5.62
C ASN A 10 -0.28 -3.91 -5.08
N LEU A 11 -0.74 -2.69 -4.75
CA LEU A 11 0.10 -1.63 -4.19
C LEU A 11 0.70 -2.04 -2.84
N LEU A 12 -0.13 -2.51 -1.91
CA LEU A 12 0.33 -2.91 -0.57
C LEU A 12 1.29 -4.10 -0.64
N GLN A 13 0.97 -5.09 -1.47
CA GLN A 13 1.77 -6.30 -1.66
C GLN A 13 3.12 -5.98 -2.32
N SER A 14 3.13 -5.16 -3.37
CA SER A 14 4.36 -4.71 -4.04
C SER A 14 5.32 -4.01 -3.08
N ILE A 15 4.81 -3.16 -2.17
CA ILE A 15 5.65 -2.51 -1.16
C ILE A 15 6.22 -3.55 -0.19
N LEU A 16 5.38 -4.44 0.34
CA LEU A 16 5.80 -5.45 1.32
C LEU A 16 6.83 -6.42 0.76
N GLU A 17 6.64 -6.89 -0.48
CA GLU A 17 7.54 -7.85 -1.13
C GLU A 17 8.92 -7.25 -1.41
N ASN A 18 8.98 -5.97 -1.79
CA ASN A 18 10.24 -5.33 -2.19
C ASN A 18 10.96 -4.62 -1.02
N TYR A 19 10.21 -4.08 -0.05
CA TYR A 19 10.76 -3.21 0.99
C TYR A 19 10.37 -3.60 2.42
N GLY A 20 9.50 -4.61 2.59
CA GLY A 20 8.96 -4.97 3.89
C GLY A 20 8.14 -3.83 4.51
N ASP A 21 8.39 -3.52 5.77
CA ASP A 21 7.74 -2.42 6.50
C ASP A 21 8.58 -1.13 6.52
N ASN A 22 9.58 -0.99 5.64
CA ASN A 22 10.33 0.24 5.51
C ASN A 22 9.52 1.30 4.72
N PRO A 23 9.63 2.61 5.06
CA PRO A 23 9.01 3.66 4.25
C PRO A 23 9.58 3.73 2.83
N VAL A 24 8.71 3.89 1.84
CA VAL A 24 9.03 3.94 0.39
C VAL A 24 8.53 5.24 -0.23
N GLY A 25 9.36 5.88 -1.07
CA GLY A 25 8.98 7.11 -1.77
C GLY A 25 7.87 6.89 -2.80
N LEU A 26 7.01 7.90 -3.01
CA LEU A 26 5.86 7.78 -3.94
C LEU A 26 6.27 7.40 -5.36
N THR A 27 7.34 8.00 -5.87
CA THR A 27 7.85 7.71 -7.21
C THR A 27 8.37 6.27 -7.33
N THR A 28 8.91 5.70 -6.25
CA THR A 28 9.29 4.29 -6.20
C THR A 28 8.06 3.39 -6.18
N ILE A 29 7.01 3.73 -5.42
CA ILE A 29 5.75 2.96 -5.40
C ILE A 29 5.09 2.99 -6.78
N ALA A 30 5.07 4.15 -7.44
CA ALA A 30 4.61 4.30 -8.83
C ALA A 30 5.38 3.36 -9.78
N ALA A 31 6.71 3.32 -9.67
CA ALA A 31 7.53 2.42 -10.49
C ALA A 31 7.28 0.93 -10.21
N LEU A 32 6.97 0.54 -8.96
CA LEU A 32 6.66 -0.85 -8.60
C LEU A 32 5.30 -1.30 -9.15
N THR A 33 4.32 -0.40 -9.11
CA THR A 33 2.92 -0.69 -9.47
C THR A 33 2.64 -0.51 -10.96
N GLY A 34 3.46 0.29 -11.65
CA GLY A 34 3.20 0.71 -13.03
C GLY A 34 2.18 1.85 -13.13
N ASP A 35 1.72 2.40 -12.00
CA ASP A 35 0.80 3.53 -11.93
C ASP A 35 1.54 4.87 -11.97
N GLU A 36 0.80 5.95 -12.25
CA GLU A 36 1.32 7.30 -12.04
C GLU A 36 1.31 7.64 -10.54
N ALA A 37 2.30 8.43 -10.10
CA ALA A 37 2.37 8.91 -8.72
C ALA A 37 1.12 9.70 -8.29
N THR A 38 0.55 10.47 -9.22
CA THR A 38 -0.73 11.19 -9.07
C THR A 38 -1.89 10.23 -8.86
N THR A 39 -1.95 9.13 -9.60
CA THR A 39 -3.00 8.13 -9.41
C THR A 39 -2.95 7.56 -7.99
N ILE A 40 -1.75 7.19 -7.52
CA ILE A 40 -1.53 6.71 -6.15
C ILE A 40 -2.01 7.72 -5.11
N GLU A 41 -1.62 8.99 -5.25
CA GLU A 41 -1.95 10.03 -4.28
C GLU A 41 -3.43 10.40 -4.25
N ASP A 42 -4.09 10.44 -5.42
CA ASP A 42 -5.46 10.93 -5.58
C ASP A 42 -6.51 9.84 -5.38
N PHE A 43 -6.21 8.58 -5.73
CA PHE A 43 -7.19 7.49 -5.73
C PHE A 43 -6.93 6.43 -4.67
N TYR A 44 -5.68 5.97 -4.51
CA TYR A 44 -5.36 4.85 -3.62
C TYR A 44 -5.11 5.28 -2.18
N GLU A 45 -4.22 6.25 -1.99
CA GLU A 45 -3.81 6.72 -0.67
C GLU A 45 -4.95 7.20 0.22
N PRO A 46 -5.96 7.95 -0.25
CA PRO A 46 -6.98 8.49 0.63
C PRO A 46 -7.69 7.38 1.42
N TYR A 47 -8.05 6.29 0.74
CA TYR A 47 -8.71 5.15 1.37
C TYR A 47 -7.74 4.37 2.25
N LEU A 48 -6.56 4.03 1.75
CA LEU A 48 -5.56 3.24 2.48
C LEU A 48 -5.05 3.94 3.75
N LEU A 49 -4.95 5.28 3.74
CA LEU A 49 -4.66 6.09 4.93
C LEU A 49 -5.84 6.08 5.89
N GLN A 50 -7.06 6.28 5.40
CA GLN A 50 -8.27 6.30 6.23
C GLN A 50 -8.46 5.00 7.02
N ILE A 51 -8.20 3.86 6.40
CA ILE A 51 -8.30 2.55 7.07
C ILE A 51 -7.02 2.16 7.84
N GLY A 52 -5.98 2.99 7.81
CA GLY A 52 -4.71 2.78 8.52
C GLY A 52 -3.87 1.65 7.95
N PHE A 53 -3.94 1.42 6.64
CA PHE A 53 -3.17 0.40 5.94
C PHE A 53 -1.84 0.94 5.42
N ILE A 54 -1.81 2.23 5.09
CA ILE A 54 -0.60 3.01 4.89
C ILE A 54 -0.53 4.10 5.96
N GLU A 55 0.68 4.55 6.25
CA GLU A 55 0.95 5.80 6.93
C GLU A 55 1.97 6.63 6.14
N ARG A 56 1.85 7.96 6.24
CA ARG A 56 2.85 8.89 5.70
C ARG A 56 3.93 9.14 6.74
N THR A 57 5.18 9.08 6.30
CA THR A 57 6.37 9.40 7.09
C THR A 57 7.20 10.44 6.33
N PRO A 58 8.16 11.13 6.98
CA PRO A 58 9.10 12.02 6.27
C PRO A 58 9.93 11.32 5.18
N ARG A 59 10.06 9.99 5.24
CA ARG A 59 10.85 9.18 4.30
C ARG A 59 10.02 8.53 3.19
N GLY A 60 8.70 8.66 3.24
CA GLY A 60 7.79 8.01 2.30
C GLY A 60 6.58 7.36 2.98
N ARG A 61 5.91 6.48 2.24
CA ARG A 61 4.73 5.74 2.68
C ARG A 61 5.15 4.39 3.24
N ARG A 62 4.60 4.01 4.39
CA ARG A 62 4.88 2.71 5.03
C ARG A 62 3.61 1.89 5.13
N VAL A 63 3.69 0.62 4.73
CA VAL A 63 2.62 -0.35 4.96
C VAL A 63 2.60 -0.73 6.45
N THR A 64 1.43 -0.64 7.08
CA THR A 64 1.31 -0.89 8.52
C THR A 64 1.24 -2.38 8.84
N ILE A 65 1.49 -2.73 10.10
CA ILE A 65 1.26 -4.10 10.61
C ILE A 65 -0.20 -4.53 10.40
N LYS A 66 -1.16 -3.58 10.45
CA LYS A 66 -2.58 -3.84 10.21
C LYS A 66 -2.82 -4.33 8.78
N ALA A 67 -2.25 -3.65 7.79
CA ALA A 67 -2.31 -4.08 6.39
C ALA A 67 -1.65 -5.44 6.18
N LYS A 68 -0.44 -5.64 6.73
CA LYS A 68 0.28 -6.92 6.60
C LYS A 68 -0.54 -8.10 7.14
N ARG A 69 -1.18 -7.95 8.31
CA ARG A 69 -2.08 -8.96 8.88
C ARG A 69 -3.31 -9.19 8.01
N HIS A 70 -3.86 -8.13 7.43
CA HIS A 70 -5.02 -8.25 6.55
C HIS A 70 -4.69 -9.06 5.29
N LEU A 71 -3.57 -8.76 4.64
CA LEU A 71 -3.13 -9.48 3.44
C LEU A 71 -2.83 -10.95 3.73
N GLY A 72 -2.07 -11.25 4.80
CA GLY A 72 -1.75 -12.64 5.17
C GLY A 72 -2.95 -13.47 5.63
N ASN A 73 -4.05 -12.83 6.05
CA ASN A 73 -5.31 -13.53 6.35
C ASN A 73 -6.16 -13.79 5.11
N THR A 74 -5.87 -13.14 3.98
CA THR A 74 -6.69 -13.26 2.76
C THR A 74 -6.19 -14.37 1.81
N ASP A 75 -4.95 -14.83 1.96
CA ASP A 75 -4.40 -15.97 1.19
C ASP A 75 -4.91 -17.36 1.67
N ASN A 76 -5.80 -17.41 2.67
CA ASN A 76 -6.34 -18.65 3.26
C ASN A 76 -7.86 -18.83 3.10
N LEU A 77 -8.50 -18.18 2.11
CA LEU A 77 -9.92 -18.37 1.79
C LEU A 77 -10.15 -18.57 0.29
#